data_AF-A0A352KWP2-F1
#
_entry.id   AF-A0A352KWP2-F1
#
_cell.length_a   1.000
_cell.length_b   1.000
_cell.length_c   1.000
_cell.angle_alpha   90.00
_cell.angle_beta   90.00
_cell.angle_gamma   90.00
#
_symmetry.space_group_name_H-M   'P 1'
#
loop_
_entity.id
_entity.type
_entity.pdbx_description
1 polymer ?
#
loop_
_entity_poly.entity_id
_entity_poly.type
_entity_poly.pdbx_seq_one_letter_code
_entity_poly.pdbx_strand_id
1 'polypeptide(L)'
;MRRRRFSGFGMKVRRNPAGCRGERIMNFSTIAVRFCSCLLAGLAAATASGMQAASADRSEQVVAAAETLLKVLSAEQLTAVQFRFNDDEQRVRWSNLPSGIFARRGLRMGDLNAQQRQAVFDVVRATLSPAGYQAVLDNVAADEQLKSGAGRGRVIFGSDEFYFSLLGQPSRTEAWMWQFGGHHLAVNATVIGPRITLGPTLTGGQPMRYKAGERQVSQMSEEIALAAAFVQSLTAEQRGRAVLGGRFGDMLLGPGKDGVVPRPEGLRGADLS
;
A
#
# COMPACT_ATOMS: atom_id res chain seq x y z
N MET A 1 7.41 -63.11 -1.92
CA MET A 1 6.75 -63.33 -3.23
C MET A 1 5.98 -62.07 -3.58
N ARG A 2 6.03 -61.41 -4.74
CA ARG A 2 6.62 -61.66 -6.06
C ARG A 2 7.17 -60.32 -6.59
N ARG A 3 8.34 -60.39 -7.20
CA ARG A 3 8.94 -59.40 -8.10
C ARG A 3 8.05 -59.23 -9.35
N ARG A 4 8.03 -58.04 -9.95
CA ARG A 4 8.11 -57.87 -11.41
C ARG A 4 8.93 -56.62 -11.76
N ARG A 5 10.08 -56.88 -12.40
CA ARG A 5 10.86 -55.96 -13.26
C ARG A 5 10.23 -55.94 -14.66
N PHE A 6 10.35 -54.83 -15.38
CA PHE A 6 10.61 -54.71 -16.84
C PHE A 6 11.05 -53.24 -17.04
N SER A 7 12.34 -52.91 -17.28
CA SER A 7 13.01 -52.73 -18.58
C SER A 7 12.10 -52.04 -19.62
N GLY A 8 12.44 -50.93 -20.27
CA GLY A 8 13.67 -50.18 -20.45
C GLY A 8 13.54 -49.50 -21.82
N PHE A 9 14.05 -48.28 -22.01
CA PHE A 9 14.50 -47.81 -23.32
C PHE A 9 15.41 -46.60 -23.11
N GLY A 10 16.69 -46.78 -23.41
CA GLY A 10 17.68 -45.72 -23.41
C GLY A 10 17.73 -45.05 -24.76
N MET A 11 17.87 -43.72 -24.78
CA MET A 11 18.23 -42.97 -25.97
C MET A 11 19.63 -42.39 -25.77
N LYS A 12 20.58 -42.95 -26.52
CA LYS A 12 21.98 -42.53 -26.59
C LYS A 12 22.09 -41.21 -27.36
N VAL A 13 22.61 -40.17 -26.72
CA VAL A 13 23.06 -38.95 -27.39
C VAL A 13 24.46 -39.23 -27.96
N ARG A 14 24.59 -39.20 -29.30
CA ARG A 14 25.89 -39.29 -29.99
C ARG A 14 26.61 -37.95 -29.91
N ARG A 15 27.81 -37.95 -29.34
CA ARG A 15 28.85 -36.94 -29.59
C ARG A 15 29.47 -37.20 -30.97
N ASN A 16 29.77 -36.15 -31.72
CA ASN A 16 30.76 -36.20 -32.78
C ASN A 16 31.76 -35.04 -32.59
N PRO A 17 33.08 -35.29 -32.55
CA PRO A 17 34.10 -34.27 -32.40
C PRO A 17 34.66 -33.88 -33.78
N ALA A 18 34.82 -32.59 -34.03
CA ALA A 18 35.73 -32.09 -35.05
C ALA A 18 36.31 -30.77 -34.56
N GLY A 19 37.58 -30.79 -34.18
CA GLY A 19 38.36 -29.59 -33.97
C GLY A 19 38.88 -29.06 -35.30
N CYS A 20 39.12 -27.74 -35.35
CA CYS A 20 40.20 -27.17 -36.15
C CYS A 20 40.63 -25.84 -35.53
N ARG A 21 41.94 -25.61 -35.64
CA ARG A 21 42.79 -24.49 -35.18
C ARG A 21 42.23 -23.17 -35.76
N GLY A 22 42.26 -22.02 -35.09
CA GLY A 22 43.42 -21.33 -34.54
C GLY A 22 44.02 -20.43 -35.62
N GLU A 23 43.60 -19.15 -35.69
CA GLU A 23 44.33 -18.10 -36.41
C GLU A 23 43.96 -16.69 -35.90
N ARG A 24 44.94 -15.79 -36.03
CA ARG A 24 45.09 -14.53 -35.29
C ARG A 24 44.36 -13.35 -35.95
N ILE A 25 43.89 -12.44 -35.09
CA ILE A 25 43.99 -10.97 -35.12
C ILE A 25 44.11 -10.31 -36.51
N MET A 26 43.13 -9.46 -36.86
CA MET A 26 43.40 -8.14 -37.44
C MET A 26 42.36 -7.11 -36.99
N ASN A 27 42.86 -5.99 -36.47
CA ASN A 27 42.14 -4.77 -36.13
C ASN A 27 41.53 -4.13 -37.37
N PHE A 28 40.28 -3.66 -37.27
CA PHE A 28 39.78 -2.56 -38.09
C PHE A 28 39.15 -1.49 -37.19
N SER A 29 39.83 -0.35 -37.18
CA SER A 29 39.43 1.03 -36.95
C SER A 29 38.01 1.32 -36.44
N THR A 30 37.98 1.94 -35.26
CA THR A 30 37.27 3.17 -34.90
C THR A 30 36.22 3.70 -35.90
N ILE A 31 34.94 3.46 -35.62
CA ILE A 31 33.87 4.40 -36.00
C ILE A 31 33.24 4.89 -34.70
N ALA A 32 33.53 6.16 -34.40
CA ALA A 32 32.88 6.89 -33.33
C ALA A 32 31.40 7.06 -33.66
N VAL A 33 30.51 6.41 -32.91
CA VAL A 33 29.13 6.87 -32.74
C VAL A 33 29.04 7.55 -31.37
N ARG A 34 29.64 8.74 -31.27
CA ARG A 34 29.32 9.71 -30.23
C ARG A 34 28.03 10.41 -30.62
N PHE A 35 26.89 9.74 -30.50
CA PHE A 35 25.56 10.37 -30.54
C PHE A 35 24.56 9.42 -29.89
N CYS A 36 24.40 9.49 -28.56
CA CYS A 36 23.12 9.35 -27.84
C CYS A 36 23.32 9.39 -26.29
N SER A 37 24.06 10.36 -25.75
CA SER A 37 24.06 10.60 -24.28
C SER A 37 23.25 11.84 -23.90
N CYS A 38 22.94 12.73 -24.84
CA CYS A 38 22.12 13.92 -24.57
C CYS A 38 20.60 13.65 -24.66
N LEU A 39 20.14 12.67 -25.44
CA LEU A 39 18.71 12.34 -25.52
C LEU A 39 18.18 11.63 -24.27
N LEU A 40 18.99 10.75 -23.65
CA LEU A 40 18.62 10.05 -22.42
C LEU A 40 18.57 11.00 -21.21
N ALA A 41 19.47 11.97 -21.12
CA ALA A 41 19.44 13.01 -20.09
C ALA A 41 18.24 13.98 -20.28
N GLY A 42 17.91 14.34 -21.52
CA GLY A 42 16.74 15.17 -21.84
C GLY A 42 15.41 14.50 -21.51
N LEU A 43 15.24 13.20 -21.82
CA LEU A 43 14.04 12.45 -21.44
C LEU A 43 13.92 12.29 -19.92
N ALA A 44 15.02 11.97 -19.20
CA ALA A 44 15.00 11.84 -17.74
C ALA A 44 14.72 13.16 -17.02
N ALA A 45 15.25 14.28 -17.54
CA ALA A 45 14.95 15.61 -16.99
C ALA A 45 13.50 16.02 -17.25
N ALA A 46 12.96 15.73 -18.45
CA ALA A 46 11.57 16.02 -18.78
C ALA A 46 10.57 15.17 -17.95
N THR A 47 10.87 13.89 -17.71
CA THR A 47 10.04 13.04 -16.83
C THR A 47 10.12 13.45 -15.37
N ALA A 48 11.32 13.82 -14.87
CA ALA A 48 11.48 14.35 -13.51
C ALA A 48 10.72 15.67 -13.32
N SER A 49 10.77 16.57 -14.32
CA SER A 49 10.08 17.86 -14.28
C SER A 49 8.56 17.69 -14.35
N GLY A 50 8.07 16.77 -15.19
CA GLY A 50 6.65 16.42 -15.27
C GLY A 50 6.12 15.77 -13.98
N MET A 51 6.91 14.88 -13.36
CA MET A 51 6.57 14.27 -12.07
C MET A 51 6.54 15.31 -10.94
N GLN A 52 7.48 16.27 -10.95
CA GLN A 52 7.54 17.36 -9.98
C GLN A 52 6.33 18.30 -10.11
N ALA A 53 5.95 18.67 -11.34
CA ALA A 53 4.79 19.51 -11.62
C ALA A 53 3.48 18.81 -11.22
N ALA A 54 3.28 17.55 -11.62
CA ALA A 54 2.10 16.77 -11.22
C ALA A 54 1.99 16.58 -9.71
N SER A 55 3.13 16.49 -9.02
CA SER A 55 3.18 16.42 -7.54
C SER A 55 2.81 17.75 -6.90
N ALA A 56 3.29 18.87 -7.45
CA ALA A 56 2.91 20.21 -7.01
C ALA A 56 1.40 20.44 -7.18
N ASP A 57 0.85 20.17 -8.37
CA ASP A 57 -0.58 20.30 -8.66
C ASP A 57 -1.43 19.47 -7.69
N ARG A 58 -1.01 18.23 -7.39
CA ARG A 58 -1.71 17.38 -6.42
C ARG A 58 -1.66 17.95 -5.01
N SER A 59 -0.51 18.41 -4.55
CA SER A 59 -0.39 19.01 -3.21
C SER A 59 -1.31 20.23 -3.04
N GLU A 60 -1.42 21.08 -4.07
CA GLU A 60 -2.30 22.24 -4.04
C GLU A 60 -3.78 21.84 -3.99
N GLN A 61 -4.18 20.81 -4.74
CA GLN A 61 -5.53 20.26 -4.70
C GLN A 61 -5.88 19.72 -3.30
N VAL A 62 -4.93 19.04 -2.65
CA VAL A 62 -5.10 18.51 -1.28
C VAL A 62 -5.25 19.64 -0.26
N VAL A 63 -4.44 20.70 -0.37
CA VAL A 63 -4.57 21.90 0.48
C VAL A 63 -5.94 22.54 0.29
N ALA A 64 -6.37 22.76 -0.96
CA ALA A 64 -7.66 23.38 -1.26
C ALA A 64 -8.86 22.55 -0.76
N ALA A 65 -8.79 21.22 -0.85
CA ALA A 65 -9.80 20.33 -0.30
C ALA A 65 -9.86 20.42 1.24
N ALA A 66 -8.70 20.47 1.91
CA ALA A 66 -8.63 20.59 3.37
C ALA A 66 -9.16 21.95 3.85
N GLU A 67 -8.84 23.05 3.16
CA GLU A 67 -9.40 24.37 3.44
C GLU A 67 -10.91 24.41 3.25
N THR A 68 -11.44 23.70 2.23
CA THR A 68 -12.88 23.58 1.99
C THR A 68 -13.57 22.80 3.11
N LEU A 69 -12.97 21.70 3.57
CA LEU A 69 -13.43 20.98 4.75
C LEU A 69 -13.50 21.92 5.96
N LEU A 70 -12.43 22.66 6.28
CA LEU A 70 -12.42 23.56 7.44
C LEU A 70 -13.53 24.62 7.40
N LYS A 71 -13.91 25.09 6.21
CA LYS A 71 -14.97 26.11 6.03
C LYS A 71 -16.38 25.60 6.33
N VAL A 72 -16.63 24.28 6.27
CA VAL A 72 -17.96 23.70 6.49
C VAL A 72 -18.15 23.09 7.88
N LEU A 73 -17.13 23.15 8.74
CA LEU A 73 -17.17 22.62 10.10
C LEU A 73 -17.64 23.68 11.10
N SER A 74 -18.33 23.24 12.16
CA SER A 74 -18.65 24.08 13.32
C SER A 74 -17.39 24.38 14.15
N ALA A 75 -17.49 25.31 15.11
CA ALA A 75 -16.39 25.62 16.02
C ALA A 75 -15.95 24.39 16.86
N GLU A 76 -16.90 23.56 17.27
CA GLU A 76 -16.66 22.34 18.03
C GLU A 76 -15.95 21.30 17.15
N GLN A 77 -16.40 21.13 15.90
CA GLN A 77 -15.78 20.21 14.95
C GLN A 77 -14.38 20.67 14.54
N LEU A 78 -14.17 21.97 14.35
CA LEU A 78 -12.85 22.57 14.12
C LEU A 78 -11.89 22.28 15.30
N THR A 79 -12.39 22.34 16.53
CA THR A 79 -11.61 21.99 17.72
C THR A 79 -11.29 20.50 17.78
N ALA A 80 -12.24 19.64 17.38
CA ALA A 80 -12.05 18.20 17.39
C ALA A 80 -11.06 17.71 16.31
N VAL A 81 -11.01 18.36 15.15
CA VAL A 81 -10.20 17.90 14.00
C VAL A 81 -8.74 18.37 14.04
N GLN A 82 -8.45 19.51 14.67
CA GLN A 82 -7.14 20.16 14.59
C GLN A 82 -6.21 19.81 15.76
N PHE A 83 -5.01 19.36 15.41
CA PHE A 83 -3.91 19.07 16.33
C PHE A 83 -2.64 19.80 15.90
N ARG A 84 -1.66 19.91 16.80
CA ARG A 84 -0.33 20.43 16.42
C ARG A 84 0.39 19.42 15.53
N PHE A 85 1.23 19.89 14.61
CA PHE A 85 1.99 19.01 13.71
C PHE A 85 2.91 18.02 14.46
N ASN A 86 3.46 18.47 15.59
CA ASN A 86 4.33 17.72 16.51
C ASN A 86 3.56 17.11 17.70
N ASP A 87 2.25 16.86 17.57
CA ASP A 87 1.50 16.08 18.54
C ASP A 87 1.84 14.59 18.38
N ASP A 88 2.92 14.15 19.03
CA ASP A 88 3.42 12.76 18.91
C ASP A 88 2.38 11.72 19.33
N GLU A 89 1.50 12.05 20.30
CA GLU A 89 0.42 11.17 20.71
C GLU A 89 -0.61 10.98 19.60
N GLN A 90 -0.99 12.05 18.90
CA GLN A 90 -1.95 11.96 17.80
C GLN A 90 -1.31 11.30 16.56
N ARG A 91 -0.05 11.60 16.24
CA ARG A 91 0.67 11.02 15.08
C ARG A 91 0.67 9.49 15.09
N VAL A 92 0.75 8.88 16.27
CA VAL A 92 0.70 7.43 16.43
C VAL A 92 -0.70 6.90 16.80
N ARG A 93 -1.71 7.76 16.93
CA ARG A 93 -3.09 7.40 17.30
C ARG A 93 -3.90 6.91 16.10
N TRP A 94 -3.48 5.78 15.56
CA TRP A 94 -4.21 5.05 14.55
C TRP A 94 -4.28 3.58 14.96
N SER A 95 -5.27 2.86 14.44
CA SER A 95 -5.46 1.45 14.73
C SER A 95 -6.26 0.83 13.60
N ASN A 96 -6.10 -0.48 13.40
CA ASN A 96 -6.99 -1.28 12.58
C ASN A 96 -8.15 -1.88 13.39
N LEU A 97 -8.20 -1.69 14.72
CA LEU A 97 -9.23 -2.25 15.57
C LEU A 97 -10.53 -1.44 15.50
N PRO A 98 -11.69 -2.06 15.72
CA PRO A 98 -12.96 -1.35 15.70
C PRO A 98 -13.11 -0.40 16.90
N SER A 99 -14.08 0.52 16.78
CA SER A 99 -14.51 1.36 17.89
C SER A 99 -14.97 0.50 19.08
N GLY A 100 -14.73 0.98 20.30
CA GLY A 100 -14.95 0.23 21.54
C GLY A 100 -13.75 -0.58 22.02
N ILE A 101 -12.80 -0.91 21.13
CA ILE A 101 -11.48 -1.46 21.50
C ILE A 101 -10.41 -0.37 21.47
N PHE A 102 -10.43 0.48 20.45
CA PHE A 102 -9.50 1.60 20.32
C PHE A 102 -10.24 2.92 20.19
N ALA A 103 -9.80 3.94 20.95
CA ALA A 103 -10.37 5.28 20.92
C ALA A 103 -9.55 6.20 20.01
N ARG A 104 -10.09 6.44 18.81
CA ARG A 104 -9.57 7.46 17.88
C ARG A 104 -9.99 8.85 18.33
N ARG A 105 -9.24 9.87 17.90
CA ARG A 105 -9.57 11.30 18.06
C ARG A 105 -9.74 11.91 16.68
N GLY A 106 -10.37 13.08 16.59
CA GLY A 106 -10.73 13.71 15.33
C GLY A 106 -12.24 13.75 15.12
N LEU A 107 -12.65 14.00 13.89
CA LEU A 107 -14.04 13.94 13.46
C LEU A 107 -14.45 12.50 13.25
N ARG A 108 -15.40 12.01 14.06
CA ARG A 108 -16.10 10.76 13.77
C ARG A 108 -17.08 10.99 12.62
N MET A 109 -17.06 10.14 11.60
CA MET A 109 -17.89 10.31 10.40
C MET A 109 -19.39 10.29 10.70
N GLY A 110 -19.82 9.59 11.75
CA GLY A 110 -21.21 9.56 12.22
C GLY A 110 -21.70 10.86 12.86
N ASP A 111 -20.79 11.77 13.22
CA ASP A 111 -21.13 13.07 13.85
C ASP A 111 -21.13 14.22 12.81
N LEU A 112 -20.94 13.87 11.54
CA LEU A 112 -20.88 14.80 10.42
C LEU A 112 -22.16 14.73 9.58
N ASN A 113 -22.60 15.88 9.10
CA ASN A 113 -23.67 15.92 8.09
C ASN A 113 -23.14 15.48 6.70
N ALA A 114 -24.03 15.29 5.73
CA ALA A 114 -23.66 14.80 4.39
C ALA A 114 -22.62 15.67 3.68
N GLN A 115 -22.72 17.00 3.79
CA GLN A 115 -21.77 17.94 3.19
C GLN A 115 -20.37 17.79 3.81
N GLN A 116 -20.30 17.66 5.13
CA GLN A 116 -19.04 17.50 5.87
C GLN A 116 -18.39 16.14 5.59
N ARG A 117 -19.17 15.05 5.53
CA ARG A 117 -18.67 13.72 5.15
C ARG A 117 -18.08 13.74 3.75
N GLN A 118 -18.75 14.38 2.79
CA GLN A 118 -18.23 14.53 1.44
C GLN A 118 -16.91 15.31 1.43
N ALA A 119 -16.84 16.42 2.17
CA ALA A 119 -15.62 17.23 2.26
C ALA A 119 -14.42 16.45 2.85
N VAL A 120 -14.64 15.56 3.81
CA VAL A 120 -13.60 14.63 4.30
C VAL A 120 -13.12 13.72 3.17
N PHE A 121 -14.05 13.08 2.46
CA PHE A 121 -13.68 12.19 1.35
C PHE A 121 -13.03 12.93 0.18
N ASP A 122 -13.32 14.22 -0.01
CA ASP A 122 -12.67 15.05 -1.02
C ASP A 122 -11.18 15.25 -0.71
N VAL A 123 -10.80 15.42 0.57
CA VAL A 123 -9.37 15.44 0.97
C VAL A 123 -8.69 14.12 0.65
N VAL A 124 -9.32 12.99 0.97
CA VAL A 124 -8.79 11.65 0.70
C VAL A 124 -8.64 11.44 -0.82
N ARG A 125 -9.67 11.80 -1.60
CA ARG A 125 -9.71 11.69 -3.06
C ARG A 125 -8.65 12.55 -3.74
N ALA A 126 -8.44 13.77 -3.27
CA ALA A 126 -7.40 14.66 -3.80
C ALA A 126 -5.99 14.11 -3.57
N THR A 127 -5.80 13.30 -2.53
CA THR A 127 -4.49 12.77 -2.15
C THR A 127 -4.15 11.45 -2.86
N LEU A 128 -5.12 10.54 -2.98
CA LEU A 128 -4.90 9.18 -3.47
C LEU A 128 -5.12 9.04 -4.97
N SER A 129 -4.57 7.98 -5.56
CA SER A 129 -4.96 7.57 -6.92
C SER A 129 -6.44 7.13 -6.95
N PRO A 130 -7.09 7.09 -8.12
CA PRO A 130 -8.46 6.58 -8.22
C PRO A 130 -8.65 5.19 -7.61
N ALA A 131 -7.69 4.28 -7.83
CA ALA A 131 -7.71 2.95 -7.24
C ALA A 131 -7.53 2.98 -5.71
N GLY A 132 -6.61 3.82 -5.19
CA GLY A 132 -6.41 3.96 -3.75
C GLY A 132 -7.62 4.58 -3.04
N TYR A 133 -8.27 5.57 -3.65
CA TYR A 133 -9.51 6.13 -3.14
C TYR A 133 -10.65 5.12 -3.16
N GLN A 134 -10.79 4.33 -4.23
CA GLN A 134 -11.79 3.27 -4.28
C GLN A 134 -11.56 2.20 -3.20
N ALA A 135 -10.31 1.84 -2.92
CA ALA A 135 -9.97 0.91 -1.84
C ALA A 135 -10.40 1.45 -0.46
N VAL A 136 -10.26 2.77 -0.22
CA VAL A 136 -10.78 3.40 1.00
C VAL A 136 -12.31 3.29 1.09
N LEU A 137 -13.02 3.60 0.00
CA LEU A 137 -14.49 3.51 -0.02
C LEU A 137 -14.98 2.07 0.18
N ASP A 138 -14.29 1.10 -0.43
CA ASP A 138 -14.62 -0.31 -0.28
C ASP A 138 -14.39 -0.79 1.15
N ASN A 139 -13.33 -0.33 1.82
CA ASN A 139 -13.11 -0.65 3.22
C ASN A 139 -14.21 -0.09 4.14
N VAL A 140 -14.59 1.18 3.93
CA VAL A 140 -15.71 1.81 4.67
C VAL A 140 -17.02 1.05 4.44
N ALA A 141 -17.30 0.65 3.20
CA ALA A 141 -18.50 -0.11 2.85
C ALA A 141 -18.47 -1.55 3.38
N ALA A 142 -17.29 -2.16 3.50
CA ALA A 142 -17.12 -3.47 4.13
C ALA A 142 -17.48 -3.41 5.62
N ASP A 143 -17.01 -2.39 6.33
CA ASP A 143 -17.31 -2.25 7.75
C ASP A 143 -18.80 -2.01 8.02
N GLU A 144 -19.49 -1.31 7.11
CA GLU A 144 -20.96 -1.17 7.14
C GLU A 144 -21.68 -2.52 7.07
N GLN A 145 -21.12 -3.52 6.37
CA GLN A 145 -21.72 -4.87 6.34
C GLN A 145 -21.71 -5.55 7.71
N LEU A 146 -20.80 -5.15 8.61
CA LEU A 146 -20.68 -5.72 9.96
C LEU A 146 -21.63 -5.06 10.96
N LYS A 147 -22.22 -3.90 10.63
CA LYS A 147 -23.05 -3.10 11.53
C LYS A 147 -24.25 -3.88 12.09
N SER A 148 -24.94 -4.65 11.24
CA SER A 148 -26.09 -5.47 11.64
C SER A 148 -25.72 -6.75 12.38
N GLY A 149 -24.47 -7.22 12.26
CA GLY A 149 -23.94 -8.40 12.93
C GLY A 149 -23.42 -8.15 14.35
N ALA A 150 -23.33 -6.88 14.76
CA ALA A 150 -22.85 -6.44 16.08
C ALA A 150 -23.88 -6.70 17.20
N GLY A 151 -24.32 -7.96 17.35
CA GLY A 151 -25.36 -8.34 18.32
C GLY A 151 -24.87 -8.63 19.73
N ARG A 152 -23.56 -8.61 20.02
CA ARG A 152 -23.01 -8.96 21.34
C ARG A 152 -21.67 -8.27 21.62
N GLY A 153 -21.68 -7.09 22.26
CA GLY A 153 -20.46 -6.49 22.85
C GLY A 153 -20.37 -4.96 22.83
N ARG A 154 -19.28 -4.41 23.39
CA ARG A 154 -18.90 -2.98 23.35
C ARG A 154 -18.30 -2.54 22.01
N VAL A 155 -18.19 -3.45 21.04
CA VAL A 155 -17.53 -3.22 19.76
C VAL A 155 -18.53 -2.64 18.76
N ILE A 156 -18.15 -1.57 18.07
CA ILE A 156 -19.01 -0.85 17.12
C ILE A 156 -18.34 -0.87 15.75
N PHE A 157 -19.12 -1.27 14.75
CA PHE A 157 -18.74 -1.25 13.34
C PHE A 157 -19.67 -0.32 12.57
N GLY A 158 -19.21 0.09 11.40
CA GLY A 158 -19.99 0.82 10.42
C GLY A 158 -19.24 2.00 9.85
N SER A 159 -19.77 2.53 8.75
CA SER A 159 -19.22 3.70 8.05
C SER A 159 -19.16 4.97 8.91
N ASP A 160 -19.92 5.00 10.01
CA ASP A 160 -19.93 6.08 10.99
C ASP A 160 -18.71 6.04 11.94
N GLU A 161 -18.03 4.89 12.05
CA GLU A 161 -16.91 4.65 12.97
C GLU A 161 -15.52 4.89 12.35
N PHE A 162 -15.49 5.64 11.26
CA PHE A 162 -14.26 6.17 10.67
C PHE A 162 -13.98 7.56 11.22
N TYR A 163 -12.70 7.92 11.30
CA TYR A 163 -12.25 9.16 11.93
C TYR A 163 -11.30 9.91 11.01
N PHE A 164 -11.39 11.24 11.03
CA PHE A 164 -10.50 12.14 10.30
C PHE A 164 -9.86 13.16 11.25
N SER A 165 -8.55 13.40 11.10
CA SER A 165 -7.82 14.42 11.87
C SER A 165 -6.79 15.15 11.03
N LEU A 166 -6.49 16.40 11.40
CA LEU A 166 -5.46 17.26 10.82
C LEU A 166 -4.40 17.57 11.88
N LEU A 167 -3.13 17.42 11.52
CA LEU A 167 -1.99 17.78 12.36
C LEU A 167 -1.20 18.87 11.64
N GLY A 168 -1.14 20.06 12.24
CA GLY A 168 -0.67 21.27 11.54
C GLY A 168 -1.75 21.88 10.67
N GLN A 169 -1.48 23.08 10.15
CA GLN A 169 -2.42 23.77 9.27
C GLN A 169 -2.18 23.38 7.82
N PRO A 170 -3.25 23.14 7.01
CA PRO A 170 -3.11 22.97 5.57
C PRO A 170 -2.29 24.11 4.97
N SER A 171 -1.19 23.75 4.33
CA SER A 171 -0.23 24.71 3.81
C SER A 171 0.42 24.20 2.54
N ARG A 172 0.74 25.14 1.64
CA ARG A 172 1.50 24.87 0.42
C ARG A 172 3.01 24.84 0.65
N THR A 173 3.48 25.20 1.84
CA THR A 173 4.92 25.32 2.15
C THR A 173 5.28 24.60 3.43
N GLU A 174 4.50 24.79 4.48
CA GLU A 174 4.73 24.18 5.80
C GLU A 174 4.29 22.73 5.83
N ALA A 175 4.92 21.94 6.70
CA ALA A 175 4.56 20.55 6.90
C ALA A 175 3.22 20.43 7.64
N TRP A 176 2.34 19.59 7.13
CA TRP A 176 1.09 19.20 7.78
C TRP A 176 0.74 17.76 7.44
N MET A 177 -0.16 17.17 8.20
CA MET A 177 -0.60 15.79 8.01
C MET A 177 -2.12 15.70 8.14
N TRP A 178 -2.72 14.76 7.42
CA TRP A 178 -4.05 14.27 7.73
C TRP A 178 -4.02 12.76 8.01
N GLN A 179 -4.91 12.30 8.88
CA GLN A 179 -5.13 10.88 9.17
C GLN A 179 -6.59 10.53 8.90
N PHE A 180 -6.84 9.41 8.22
CA PHE A 180 -8.17 8.84 8.05
C PHE A 180 -8.13 7.35 8.36
N GLY A 181 -9.06 6.85 9.18
CA GLY A 181 -9.07 5.42 9.48
C GLY A 181 -10.22 4.93 10.34
N GLY A 182 -10.35 3.61 10.37
CA GLY A 182 -11.42 2.85 11.01
C GLY A 182 -10.99 1.39 11.17
N HIS A 183 -11.93 0.49 11.39
CA HIS A 183 -11.64 -0.94 11.43
C HIS A 183 -11.01 -1.41 10.10
N HIS A 184 -9.83 -2.02 10.15
CA HIS A 184 -9.00 -2.42 8.99
C HIS A 184 -8.56 -1.33 8.01
N LEU A 185 -8.57 -0.05 8.40
CA LEU A 185 -8.01 1.03 7.59
C LEU A 185 -7.29 2.07 8.43
N ALA A 186 -6.08 2.43 8.01
CA ALA A 186 -5.40 3.63 8.48
C ALA A 186 -4.62 4.24 7.31
N VAL A 187 -4.90 5.47 6.93
CA VAL A 187 -4.16 6.24 5.94
C VAL A 187 -3.66 7.49 6.62
N ASN A 188 -2.33 7.64 6.68
CA ASN A 188 -1.67 8.83 7.21
C ASN A 188 -0.90 9.49 6.07
N ALA A 189 -1.26 10.72 5.72
CA ALA A 189 -0.61 11.46 4.64
C ALA A 189 0.07 12.70 5.20
N THR A 190 1.38 12.82 4.99
CA THR A 190 2.13 14.05 5.29
C THR A 190 2.37 14.82 4.01
N VAL A 191 2.04 16.11 4.02
CA VAL A 191 2.24 17.05 2.92
C VAL A 191 3.32 18.04 3.31
N ILE A 192 4.35 18.19 2.47
CA ILE A 192 5.44 19.17 2.65
C ILE A 192 5.77 19.77 1.28
N GLY A 193 5.35 21.02 1.06
CA GLY A 193 5.43 21.63 -0.26
C GLY A 193 4.76 20.76 -1.32
N PRO A 194 5.43 20.46 -2.45
CA PRO A 194 4.87 19.63 -3.51
C PRO A 194 4.85 18.12 -3.17
N ARG A 195 5.38 17.69 -2.03
CA ARG A 195 5.57 16.27 -1.71
C ARG A 195 4.46 15.77 -0.81
N ILE A 196 3.91 14.62 -1.16
CA ILE A 196 2.97 13.87 -0.33
C ILE A 196 3.61 12.52 -0.03
N THR A 197 3.71 12.17 1.26
CA THR A 197 4.18 10.86 1.71
C THR A 197 3.07 10.16 2.47
N LEU A 198 2.79 8.91 2.09
CA LEU A 198 1.86 8.04 2.82
C LEU A 198 2.66 7.18 3.80
N GLY A 199 2.38 7.30 5.09
CA GLY A 199 3.09 6.51 6.09
C GLY A 199 2.81 6.95 7.53
N PRO A 200 2.51 6.01 8.45
CA PRO A 200 2.22 4.60 8.18
C PRO A 200 0.85 4.43 7.47
N THR A 201 0.67 3.36 6.69
CA THR A 201 -0.61 3.04 6.04
C THR A 201 -0.94 1.56 6.25
N LEU A 202 -2.20 1.27 6.55
CA LEU A 202 -2.76 -0.06 6.63
C LEU A 202 -4.02 -0.10 5.76
N THR A 203 -3.99 -0.93 4.73
CA THR A 203 -5.12 -1.22 3.84
C THR A 203 -5.47 -2.69 3.98
N GLY A 204 -6.41 -3.00 4.86
CA GLY A 204 -6.97 -4.33 5.03
C GLY A 204 -8.41 -4.39 4.56
N GLY A 205 -9.19 -5.29 5.14
CA GLY A 205 -10.64 -5.31 4.96
C GLY A 205 -11.30 -6.41 5.78
N GLN A 206 -12.47 -6.12 6.32
CA GLN A 206 -13.34 -7.15 6.88
C GLN A 206 -14.80 -6.74 6.67
N PRO A 207 -15.61 -7.56 5.98
CA PRO A 207 -15.23 -8.75 5.22
C PRO A 207 -14.37 -8.40 3.98
N MET A 208 -13.50 -9.34 3.56
CA MET A 208 -12.69 -9.18 2.35
C MET A 208 -13.51 -9.33 1.06
N ARG A 209 -14.66 -10.02 1.12
CA ARG A 209 -15.59 -10.19 0.00
C ARG A 209 -17.00 -9.92 0.47
N TYR A 210 -17.73 -9.08 -0.26
CA TYR A 210 -19.10 -8.71 0.06
C TYR A 210 -19.81 -8.09 -1.14
N LYS A 211 -21.11 -7.86 -1.00
CA LYS A 211 -21.93 -7.20 -2.01
C LYS A 211 -22.21 -5.76 -1.59
N ALA A 212 -21.82 -4.79 -2.41
CA ALA A 212 -22.15 -3.38 -2.25
C ALA A 212 -23.24 -3.01 -3.27
N GLY A 213 -24.51 -3.06 -2.87
CA GLY A 213 -25.63 -2.94 -3.80
C GLY A 213 -25.65 -4.11 -4.78
N GLU A 214 -25.42 -3.85 -6.06
CA GLU A 214 -25.28 -4.90 -7.09
C GLU A 214 -23.82 -5.32 -7.34
N ARG A 215 -22.85 -4.51 -6.93
CA ARG A 215 -21.42 -4.75 -7.16
C ARG A 215 -20.89 -5.81 -6.21
N GLN A 216 -20.17 -6.79 -6.75
CA GLN A 216 -19.35 -7.70 -5.95
C GLN A 216 -17.99 -7.06 -5.69
N VAL A 217 -17.60 -6.98 -4.42
CA VAL A 217 -16.31 -6.42 -4.01
C VAL A 217 -15.42 -7.55 -3.50
N SER A 218 -14.19 -7.59 -3.99
CA SER A 218 -13.13 -8.44 -3.45
C SER A 218 -11.91 -7.56 -3.20
N GLN A 219 -11.70 -7.19 -1.94
CA GLN A 219 -10.59 -6.35 -1.54
C GLN A 219 -9.27 -7.12 -1.73
N MET A 220 -8.21 -6.38 -2.11
CA MET A 220 -6.85 -6.90 -2.31
C MET A 220 -6.74 -8.11 -3.27
N SER A 221 -7.68 -8.30 -4.19
CA SER A 221 -7.70 -9.48 -5.06
C SER A 221 -6.47 -9.57 -5.96
N GLU A 222 -6.01 -8.43 -6.48
CA GLU A 222 -4.82 -8.33 -7.33
C GLU A 222 -3.56 -8.64 -6.53
N GLU A 223 -3.41 -8.06 -5.33
CA GLU A 223 -2.28 -8.31 -4.44
C GLU A 223 -2.24 -9.78 -3.98
N ILE A 224 -3.39 -10.37 -3.67
CA ILE A 224 -3.48 -11.80 -3.33
C ILE A 224 -3.09 -12.66 -4.52
N ALA A 225 -3.54 -12.31 -5.73
CA ALA A 225 -3.18 -13.04 -6.95
C ALA A 225 -1.68 -12.93 -7.26
N LEU A 226 -1.10 -11.73 -7.11
CA LEU A 226 0.33 -11.49 -7.29
C LEU A 226 1.17 -12.22 -6.25
N ALA A 227 0.76 -12.21 -4.98
CA ALA A 227 1.44 -12.96 -3.93
C ALA A 227 1.38 -14.47 -4.20
N ALA A 228 0.22 -14.98 -4.64
CA ALA A 228 0.08 -16.38 -5.02
C ALA A 228 0.95 -16.72 -6.24
N ALA A 229 0.98 -15.88 -7.27
CA ALA A 229 1.80 -16.06 -8.45
C ALA A 229 3.30 -16.04 -8.12
N PHE A 230 3.73 -15.13 -7.23
CA PHE A 230 5.11 -15.09 -6.74
C PHE A 230 5.50 -16.39 -6.04
N VAL A 231 4.67 -16.91 -5.12
CA VAL A 231 4.96 -18.20 -4.46
C VAL A 231 4.98 -19.36 -5.47
N GLN A 232 4.13 -19.32 -6.50
CA GLN A 232 4.08 -20.32 -7.55
C GLN A 232 5.25 -20.24 -8.54
N SER A 233 5.87 -19.07 -8.70
CA SER A 233 7.05 -18.90 -9.57
C SER A 233 8.33 -19.41 -8.94
N LEU A 234 8.35 -19.68 -7.62
CA LEU A 234 9.51 -20.25 -6.94
C LEU A 234 9.78 -21.68 -7.38
N THR A 235 11.06 -22.02 -7.56
CA THR A 235 11.49 -23.41 -7.71
C THR A 235 11.11 -24.25 -6.50
N ALA A 236 11.10 -25.59 -6.63
CA ALA A 236 10.80 -26.47 -5.50
C ALA A 236 11.73 -26.25 -4.30
N GLU A 237 13.02 -25.98 -4.56
CA GLU A 237 14.02 -25.67 -3.52
C GLU A 237 13.74 -24.31 -2.86
N GLN A 238 13.56 -23.25 -3.65
CA GLN A 238 13.22 -21.91 -3.15
C GLN A 238 11.92 -21.94 -2.32
N ARG A 239 10.89 -22.63 -2.80
CA ARG A 239 9.61 -22.77 -2.09
C ARG A 239 9.77 -23.54 -0.78
N GLY A 240 10.59 -24.59 -0.75
CA GLY A 240 10.89 -25.34 0.48
C GLY A 240 11.60 -24.50 1.55
N ARG A 241 12.31 -23.44 1.14
CA ARG A 241 12.92 -22.46 2.04
C ARG A 241 11.96 -21.32 2.40
N ALA A 242 11.15 -20.84 1.45
CA ALA A 242 10.28 -19.68 1.63
C ALA A 242 9.02 -19.98 2.46
N VAL A 243 8.48 -21.20 2.38
CA VAL A 243 7.27 -21.61 3.11
C VAL A 243 7.67 -22.16 4.49
N LEU A 244 7.49 -21.35 5.53
CA LEU A 244 7.96 -21.66 6.89
C LEU A 244 7.07 -22.65 7.66
N GLY A 245 5.82 -22.85 7.22
CA GLY A 245 4.89 -23.77 7.88
C GLY A 245 3.58 -23.91 7.12
N GLY A 246 2.77 -24.88 7.54
CA GLY A 246 1.45 -25.15 6.95
C GLY A 246 0.30 -24.30 7.52
N ARG A 247 0.58 -23.41 8.48
CA ARG A 247 -0.39 -22.50 9.11
C ARG A 247 0.22 -21.11 9.21
N PHE A 248 -0.64 -20.09 9.24
CA PHE A 248 -0.20 -18.74 9.56
C PHE A 248 0.36 -18.70 10.99
N GLY A 249 1.49 -18.04 11.15
CA GLY A 249 2.06 -17.73 12.47
C GLY A 249 1.59 -16.35 12.96
N ASP A 250 1.88 -16.05 14.22
CA ASP A 250 1.68 -14.71 14.76
C ASP A 250 2.68 -13.72 14.17
N MET A 251 2.29 -12.45 14.11
CA MET A 251 3.17 -11.38 13.68
C MET A 251 4.33 -11.24 14.69
N LEU A 252 5.57 -11.46 14.23
CA LEU A 252 6.76 -11.36 15.08
C LEU A 252 7.01 -9.94 15.58
N LEU A 253 6.51 -8.94 14.85
CA LEU A 253 6.69 -7.53 15.17
C LEU A 253 5.45 -6.73 14.80
N GLY A 254 4.82 -6.08 15.79
CA GLY A 254 3.66 -5.22 15.60
C GLY A 254 3.94 -3.74 15.88
N PRO A 255 2.94 -2.86 15.70
CA PRO A 255 3.06 -1.44 15.99
C PRO A 255 3.56 -1.14 17.41
N GLY A 256 4.44 -0.14 17.57
CA GLY A 256 4.98 0.30 18.86
C GLY A 256 6.07 -0.59 19.46
N LYS A 257 6.61 -1.55 18.68
CA LYS A 257 7.73 -2.42 19.06
C LYS A 257 9.01 -2.06 18.30
N ASP A 258 9.27 -0.77 18.13
CA ASP A 258 10.40 -0.29 17.32
C ASP A 258 11.75 -0.80 17.86
N GLY A 259 12.72 -0.98 16.96
CA GLY A 259 14.09 -1.41 17.31
C GLY A 259 14.28 -2.93 17.51
N VAL A 260 13.22 -3.74 17.42
CA VAL A 260 13.34 -5.20 17.47
C VAL A 260 13.67 -5.74 16.07
N VAL A 261 14.74 -6.54 15.99
CA VAL A 261 15.12 -7.26 14.76
C VAL A 261 14.70 -8.73 14.92
N PRO A 262 13.66 -9.21 14.22
CA PRO A 262 13.28 -10.62 14.28
C PRO A 262 14.39 -11.49 13.70
N ARG A 263 14.50 -12.73 14.20
CA ARG A 263 15.43 -13.71 13.63
C ARG A 263 15.10 -13.90 12.14
N PRO A 264 16.07 -13.77 11.22
CA PRO A 264 15.81 -14.01 9.81
C PRO A 264 15.42 -15.47 9.57
N GLU A 265 14.32 -15.67 8.87
CA GLU A 265 13.81 -16.96 8.42
C GLU A 265 13.49 -16.85 6.92
N GLY A 266 13.48 -17.99 6.22
CA GLY A 266 13.00 -18.06 4.85
C GLY A 266 14.08 -17.97 3.76
N LEU A 267 13.63 -17.58 2.57
CA LEU A 267 14.47 -17.39 1.39
C LEU A 267 15.04 -15.97 1.36
N ARG A 268 16.36 -15.82 1.18
CA ARG A 268 16.97 -14.51 1.00
C ARG A 268 16.57 -13.94 -0.36
N GLY A 269 16.31 -12.64 -0.43
CA GLY A 269 15.97 -11.98 -1.69
C GLY A 269 17.05 -12.15 -2.77
N ALA A 270 18.32 -12.21 -2.38
CA ALA A 270 19.44 -12.46 -3.30
C ALA A 270 19.48 -13.90 -3.87
N ASP A 271 18.70 -14.83 -3.31
CA ASP A 271 18.59 -16.21 -3.77
C ASP A 271 17.35 -16.41 -4.68
N LEU A 272 16.61 -15.33 -4.98
CA LEU A 272 15.58 -15.31 -6.01
C LEU A 272 16.25 -15.23 -7.39
N SER A 273 15.77 -16.05 -8.32
CA SER A 273 16.31 -16.20 -9.68
C SER A 273 15.36 -15.65 -10.73
#